data_AF-A0AA41SSB3-F1
#
_entry.id   AF-A0AA41SSB3-F1
#
_cell.length_a   1.000
_cell.length_b   1.000
_cell.length_c   1.000
_cell.angle_alpha   90.00
_cell.angle_beta   90.00
_cell.angle_gamma   90.00
#
_symmetry.space_group_name_H-M   'P 1'
#
loop_
_entity.id
_entity.type
_entity.pdbx_description
1 polymer ?
#
loop_
_entity_poly.entity_id
_entity_poly.type
_entity_poly.pdbx_seq_one_letter_code
_entity_poly.pdbx_strand_id
1 'polypeptide(L)'
;MTGLVKAVMEMSSKIQPAPPKEYIPMVKEVSLALRTLLATVDETIPVLPTSTLREIEMTQKLLNCDLGELISKMQLAQQCTMTSLQQEYKKQMLTAAHTLMVDAKNLLDAIDQARLKLLGQVRPH
;
A
#
# COMPACT_ATOMS: atom_id res chain seq x y z
N MET A 1 0.92 -9.73 -10.65
CA MET A 1 0.13 -9.16 -9.54
C MET A 1 1.11 -8.58 -8.54
N THR A 2 0.97 -7.28 -8.28
CA THR A 2 1.91 -6.42 -7.56
C THR A 2 2.27 -6.98 -6.19
N GLY A 3 3.57 -7.05 -5.86
CA GLY A 3 4.06 -7.69 -4.62
C GLY A 3 3.39 -7.20 -3.33
N LEU A 4 2.92 -5.94 -3.32
CA LEU A 4 2.18 -5.35 -2.21
C LEU A 4 0.82 -6.04 -1.96
N VAL A 5 0.04 -6.32 -3.01
CA VAL A 5 -1.26 -6.99 -2.92
C VAL A 5 -1.09 -8.37 -2.30
N LYS A 6 -0.04 -9.09 -2.72
CA LYS A 6 0.29 -10.40 -2.20
C LYS A 6 0.67 -10.33 -0.72
N ALA A 7 1.52 -9.38 -0.34
CA ALA A 7 1.92 -9.16 1.06
C ALA A 7 0.71 -8.81 1.95
N VAL A 8 -0.21 -7.96 1.48
CA VAL A 8 -1.44 -7.60 2.21
C VAL A 8 -2.40 -8.79 2.33
N MET A 9 -2.59 -9.59 1.28
CA MET A 9 -3.41 -10.80 1.35
C MET A 9 -2.83 -11.85 2.29
N GLU A 10 -1.51 -12.07 2.23
CA GLU A 10 -0.83 -12.99 3.16
C GLU A 10 -0.90 -12.50 4.60
N MET A 11 -0.68 -11.19 4.83
CA MET A 11 -0.90 -10.58 6.13
C MET A 11 -2.32 -10.81 6.59
N SER A 12 -3.33 -10.55 5.76
CA SER A 12 -4.74 -10.72 6.11
C SER A 12 -5.10 -12.17 6.48
N SER A 13 -4.54 -13.14 5.76
CA SER A 13 -4.73 -14.57 6.06
C SER A 13 -4.02 -14.99 7.35
N LYS A 14 -2.77 -14.54 7.54
CA LYS A 14 -1.94 -14.92 8.67
C LYS A 14 -2.30 -14.17 9.94
N ILE A 15 -2.85 -12.95 9.86
CA ILE A 15 -3.09 -12.11 11.04
C ILE A 15 -4.05 -12.80 12.01
N GLN A 16 -5.07 -13.53 11.54
CA GLN A 16 -6.03 -14.23 12.40
C GLN A 16 -5.35 -15.22 13.36
N PRO A 17 -4.60 -16.23 12.89
CA PRO A 17 -3.89 -17.16 13.78
C PRO A 17 -2.55 -16.63 14.31
N ALA A 18 -1.98 -15.57 13.72
CA ALA A 18 -0.62 -15.16 14.04
C ALA A 18 -0.47 -14.56 15.44
N PRO A 19 0.60 -14.93 16.16
CA PRO A 19 0.97 -14.28 17.40
C PRO A 19 1.54 -12.88 17.13
N PRO A 20 1.46 -11.97 18.12
CA PRO A 20 1.97 -10.60 18.05
C PRO A 20 3.42 -10.46 17.57
N LYS A 21 4.27 -11.45 17.86
CA LYS A 21 5.67 -11.46 17.41
C LYS A 21 5.80 -11.46 15.88
N GLU A 22 4.79 -11.96 15.17
CA GLU A 22 4.80 -12.08 13.72
C GLU A 22 4.16 -10.89 13.00
N TYR A 23 3.55 -9.95 13.73
CA TYR A 23 2.99 -8.76 13.10
C TYR A 23 4.08 -7.85 12.53
N ILE A 24 5.19 -7.68 13.25
CA ILE A 24 6.34 -6.87 12.80
C ILE A 24 6.90 -7.35 11.44
N PRO A 25 7.26 -8.63 11.24
CA PRO A 25 7.75 -9.08 9.95
C PRO A 25 6.70 -8.92 8.84
N MET A 26 5.40 -9.09 9.11
CA MET A 26 4.36 -8.86 8.10
C MET A 26 4.30 -7.39 7.65
N VAL A 27 4.31 -6.43 8.58
CA VAL A 27 4.29 -5.01 8.21
C VAL A 27 5.60 -4.60 7.56
N LYS A 28 6.74 -5.19 7.95
CA LYS A 28 8.00 -5.00 7.24
C LYS A 28 7.90 -5.40 5.77
N GLU A 29 7.33 -6.58 5.47
CA GLU A 29 7.12 -7.00 4.07
C GLU A 29 6.23 -6.02 3.29
N VAL A 30 5.11 -5.60 3.88
CA VAL A 30 4.21 -4.61 3.25
C VAL A 30 4.94 -3.28 3.02
N SER A 31 5.72 -2.80 4.00
CA SER A 31 6.50 -1.58 3.88
C SER A 31 7.60 -1.66 2.82
N LEU A 32 8.24 -2.83 2.68
CA LEU A 32 9.27 -3.07 1.68
C LEU A 32 8.63 -3.08 0.28
N ALA A 33 7.54 -3.82 0.11
CA ALA A 33 6.80 -3.86 -1.14
C ALA A 33 6.28 -2.46 -1.54
N LEU A 34 5.84 -1.66 -0.56
CA LEU A 34 5.43 -0.28 -0.80
C LEU A 34 6.61 0.59 -1.23
N ARG A 35 7.76 0.51 -0.54
CA ARG A 35 8.96 1.27 -0.93
C ARG A 35 9.43 0.92 -2.34
N THR A 36 9.44 -0.37 -2.69
CA THR A 36 9.79 -0.81 -4.05
C THR A 36 8.81 -0.24 -5.08
N LEU A 37 7.52 -0.25 -4.77
CA LEU A 37 6.50 0.33 -5.64
C LEU A 37 6.70 1.85 -5.79
N LEU A 38 6.87 2.57 -4.68
CA LEU A 38 7.16 4.00 -4.68
C LEU A 38 8.41 4.33 -5.50
N ALA A 39 9.47 3.52 -5.40
CA ALA A 39 10.69 3.70 -6.19
C ALA A 39 10.43 3.51 -7.70
N THR A 40 9.71 2.47 -8.10
CA THR A 40 9.31 2.29 -9.51
C THR A 40 8.44 3.44 -10.00
N VAL A 41 7.54 3.94 -9.15
CA VAL A 41 6.72 5.12 -9.48
C VAL A 41 7.61 6.36 -9.65
N ASP A 42 8.59 6.58 -8.76
CA ASP A 42 9.55 7.68 -8.82
C ASP A 42 10.38 7.66 -10.11
N GLU A 43 10.81 6.47 -10.57
CA GLU A 43 11.48 6.31 -11.86
C GLU A 43 10.55 6.64 -13.06
N THR A 44 9.23 6.50 -12.89
CA THR A 44 8.24 6.86 -13.92
C THR A 44 7.79 8.32 -13.87
N ILE A 45 8.02 9.05 -12.76
CA ILE A 45 7.72 10.49 -12.63
C ILE A 45 8.19 11.31 -13.85
N PRO A 46 9.46 11.23 -14.30
CA PRO A 46 9.95 12.07 -15.40
C PRO A 46 9.30 11.77 -16.76
N VAL A 47 8.70 10.60 -16.96
CA VAL A 47 8.07 10.22 -18.23
C VAL A 47 6.56 10.51 -18.26
N LEU A 48 5.99 10.98 -17.15
CA LEU A 48 4.55 11.21 -16.99
C LEU A 48 4.19 12.69 -17.10
N PRO A 49 2.98 13.01 -17.60
CA PRO A 49 2.52 14.39 -17.71
C PRO A 49 2.28 15.01 -16.33
N THR A 50 2.37 16.35 -16.24
CA THR A 50 2.24 17.12 -14.99
C THR A 50 0.93 16.90 -14.25
N SER A 51 -0.14 16.56 -14.97
CA SER A 51 -1.43 16.19 -14.37
C SER A 51 -1.33 14.93 -13.53
N THR A 52 -0.64 13.90 -14.04
CA THR A 52 -0.42 12.63 -13.35
C THR A 52 0.60 12.77 -12.24
N LEU A 53 1.62 13.62 -12.40
CA LEU A 53 2.59 13.93 -11.34
C LEU A 53 1.92 14.38 -10.04
N ARG A 54 0.98 15.32 -10.14
CA ARG A 54 0.23 15.81 -8.98
C ARG A 54 -0.60 14.71 -8.30
N GLU A 55 -1.19 13.83 -9.10
CA GLU A 55 -1.98 12.71 -8.61
C GLU A 55 -1.08 11.69 -7.91
N ILE A 56 0.07 11.35 -8.51
CA ILE A 56 1.10 10.49 -7.93
C ILE A 56 1.59 11.06 -6.61
N GLU A 57 1.99 12.33 -6.54
CA GLU A 57 2.47 12.93 -5.30
C GLU A 57 1.43 12.83 -4.17
N MET A 58 0.15 13.10 -4.49
CA MET A 58 -0.93 12.96 -3.51
C MET A 58 -1.12 11.51 -3.07
N THR A 59 -1.11 10.55 -3.98
CA THR A 59 -1.28 9.14 -3.63
C THR A 59 -0.05 8.58 -2.91
N GLN A 60 1.17 8.99 -3.27
CA GLN A 60 2.39 8.62 -2.53
C GLN A 60 2.30 9.11 -1.08
N LYS A 61 1.80 10.34 -0.86
CA LYS A 61 1.60 10.88 0.48
C LYS A 61 0.51 10.13 1.24
N LEU A 62 -0.59 9.80 0.57
CA LEU A 62 -1.68 8.99 1.12
C LEU A 62 -1.16 7.60 1.55
N LEU A 63 -0.45 6.89 0.68
CA LEU A 63 0.14 5.59 0.95
C LEU A 63 1.10 5.59 2.15
N ASN A 64 1.87 6.67 2.31
CA ASN A 64 2.72 6.84 3.50
C ASN A 64 1.90 7.06 4.77
N CYS A 65 0.80 7.82 4.70
CA CYS A 65 -0.16 7.96 5.80
C CYS A 65 -0.81 6.61 6.14
N ASP A 66 -1.30 5.86 5.16
CA ASP A 66 -1.94 4.56 5.37
C ASP A 66 -0.98 3.55 5.97
N LEU A 67 0.29 3.54 5.50
CA LEU A 67 1.32 2.68 6.08
C LEU A 67 1.60 3.07 7.53
N GLY A 68 1.67 4.37 7.82
CA GLY A 68 1.82 4.87 9.19
C GLY A 68 0.67 4.43 10.09
N GLU A 69 -0.58 4.54 9.61
CA GLU A 69 -1.75 4.07 10.34
C GLU A 69 -1.70 2.56 10.58
N LEU A 70 -1.37 1.77 9.55
CA LEU A 70 -1.19 0.32 9.67
C LEU A 70 -0.14 -0.04 10.74
N ILE A 71 1.02 0.64 10.74
CA ILE A 71 2.09 0.45 11.73
C ILE A 71 1.59 0.78 13.14
N SER A 72 0.90 1.91 13.32
CA SER A 72 0.36 2.29 14.64
C SER A 72 -0.69 1.29 15.13
N LYS A 73 -1.63 0.88 14.28
CA LYS A 73 -2.63 -0.14 14.64
C LYS A 73 -1.97 -1.47 14.98
N MET A 74 -0.91 -1.83 14.25
CA MET A 74 -0.13 -3.04 14.51
C MET A 74 0.60 -2.99 15.86
N GLN A 75 1.25 -1.87 16.19
CA GLN A 75 1.91 -1.71 17.48
C GLN A 75 0.90 -1.81 18.63
N LEU A 76 -0.29 -1.23 18.47
CA LEU A 76 -1.39 -1.37 19.43
C LEU A 76 -1.88 -2.82 19.54
N ALA A 77 -2.07 -3.52 18.41
CA ALA A 77 -2.43 -4.94 18.39
C ALA A 77 -1.39 -5.82 19.10
N GLN A 78 -0.11 -5.43 19.01
CA GLN A 78 0.99 -6.12 19.66
C GLN A 78 1.05 -5.84 21.17
N GLN A 79 0.79 -4.61 21.59
CA GLN A 79 0.71 -4.23 23.01
C GLN A 79 -0.55 -4.77 23.70
N CYS A 80 -1.68 -4.84 23.00
CA CYS A 80 -2.96 -5.33 23.52
C CYS A 80 -3.13 -6.84 23.30
N THR A 81 -2.15 -7.63 23.73
CA THR A 81 -2.10 -9.08 23.47
C THR A 81 -2.85 -9.95 24.47
N MET A 82 -3.28 -9.36 25.59
CA MET A 82 -3.96 -10.06 26.68
C MET A 82 -5.40 -9.55 26.92
N THR A 83 -5.96 -8.77 25.99
CA THR A 83 -7.26 -8.11 26.15
C THR A 83 -8.17 -8.33 24.93
N SER A 84 -9.49 -8.25 25.13
CA SER A 84 -10.51 -8.35 24.05
C SER A 84 -10.28 -7.37 22.90
N LEU A 85 -9.52 -6.29 23.15
CA LEU A 85 -9.09 -5.30 22.16
C LEU A 85 -8.22 -5.89 21.04
N GLN A 86 -7.58 -7.04 21.25
CA GLN A 86 -6.74 -7.66 20.22
C GLN A 86 -7.51 -7.94 18.93
N GLN A 87 -8.74 -8.47 19.01
CA GLN A 87 -9.56 -8.73 17.83
C GLN A 87 -9.96 -7.44 17.11
N GLU A 88 -10.25 -6.39 17.86
CA GLU A 88 -10.62 -5.08 17.31
C GLU A 88 -9.45 -4.46 16.53
N TYR A 89 -8.24 -4.47 17.10
CA TYR A 89 -7.05 -3.98 16.40
C TYR A 89 -6.70 -4.81 15.17
N LYS A 90 -6.92 -6.14 15.21
CA LYS A 90 -6.74 -7.00 14.03
C LYS A 90 -7.70 -6.63 12.91
N LYS A 91 -8.98 -6.37 13.23
CA LYS A 91 -9.95 -5.84 12.24
C LYS A 91 -9.52 -4.48 11.68
N GLN A 92 -9.09 -3.56 12.55
CA GLN A 92 -8.64 -2.24 12.11
C GLN A 92 -7.38 -2.33 11.22
N MET A 93 -6.44 -3.22 11.55
CA MET A 93 -5.28 -3.51 10.68
C MET A 93 -5.71 -4.04 9.32
N LEU A 94 -6.67 -4.97 9.28
CA LEU A 94 -7.17 -5.52 8.01
C LEU A 94 -7.78 -4.42 7.13
N THR A 95 -8.57 -3.53 7.73
CA THR A 95 -9.14 -2.39 7.02
C THR A 95 -8.04 -1.47 6.49
N ALA A 96 -7.07 -1.07 7.34
CA ALA A 96 -5.96 -0.21 6.93
C ALA A 96 -5.11 -0.84 5.83
N ALA A 97 -4.79 -2.12 5.93
CA ALA A 97 -4.03 -2.85 4.92
C ALA A 97 -4.82 -2.96 3.59
N HIS A 98 -6.13 -3.16 3.67
CA HIS A 98 -7.00 -3.19 2.51
C HIS A 98 -7.08 -1.83 1.81
N THR A 99 -7.24 -0.74 2.56
CA THR A 99 -7.19 0.63 2.04
C THR A 99 -5.86 0.88 1.32
N LEU A 100 -4.74 0.60 1.98
CA LEU A 100 -3.39 0.74 1.40
C LEU A 100 -3.22 -0.04 0.08
N MET A 101 -3.77 -1.26 0.02
CA MET A 101 -3.78 -2.06 -1.21
C MET A 101 -4.60 -1.42 -2.32
N VAL A 102 -5.78 -0.89 -1.99
CA VAL A 102 -6.66 -0.21 -2.95
C VAL A 102 -6.00 1.06 -3.48
N ASP A 103 -5.41 1.88 -2.61
CA ASP A 103 -4.73 3.11 -3.00
C ASP A 103 -3.50 2.83 -3.87
N ALA A 104 -2.73 1.79 -3.56
CA ALA A 104 -1.57 1.41 -4.36
C ALA A 104 -1.98 0.87 -5.73
N LYS A 105 -3.10 0.13 -5.80
CA LYS A 105 -3.69 -0.28 -7.07
C LYS A 105 -4.16 0.93 -7.86
N ASN A 106 -4.82 1.89 -7.21
CA ASN A 106 -5.31 3.10 -7.85
C ASN A 106 -4.15 3.94 -8.42
N LEU A 107 -3.04 4.04 -7.69
CA LEU A 107 -1.80 4.68 -8.17
C LEU A 107 -1.27 4.02 -9.45
N LEU A 108 -1.17 2.70 -9.45
CA LEU A 108 -0.70 1.97 -10.63
C LEU A 108 -1.64 2.12 -11.82
N ASP A 109 -2.95 2.12 -11.59
CA ASP A 109 -3.96 2.34 -12.63
C ASP A 109 -3.84 3.75 -13.22
N ALA A 110 -3.70 4.78 -12.37
CA ALA A 110 -3.48 6.16 -12.79
C ALA A 110 -2.20 6.32 -13.64
N ILE A 111 -1.11 5.66 -13.23
CA ILE A 111 0.15 5.65 -13.99
C ILE A 111 -0.03 4.92 -15.32
N ASP A 112 -0.66 3.75 -15.32
CA ASP A 112 -0.90 2.98 -16.53
C ASP A 112 -1.77 3.75 -17.53
N GLN A 113 -2.86 4.36 -17.05
CA GLN A 113 -3.71 5.24 -17.85
C GLN A 113 -2.95 6.44 -18.41
N ALA A 114 -2.07 7.06 -17.62
CA ALA A 114 -1.26 8.18 -18.07
C ALA A 114 -0.25 7.76 -19.15
N ARG A 115 0.37 6.58 -19.01
CA ARG A 115 1.25 5.99 -20.03
C ARG A 115 0.49 5.63 -21.30
N LEU A 116 -0.72 5.07 -21.17
CA LEU A 116 -1.62 4.79 -22.28
C LEU A 116 -2.03 6.06 -23.02
N LYS A 117 -2.32 7.17 -22.31
CA LYS A 117 -2.59 8.47 -22.93
C LYS A 117 -1.37 9.03 -23.67
N LEU A 118 -0.17 8.87 -23.11
CA LEU A 118 1.08 9.27 -23.76
C LEU A 118 1.31 8.46 -25.06
N LEU A 119 1.10 7.14 -25.01
CA LEU A 119 1.19 6.24 -26.17
C LEU A 119 0.05 6.47 -27.18
N GLY A 120 -1.14 6.81 -26.71
CA GLY A 120 -2.32 7.11 -27.53
C GLY A 120 -2.25 8.46 -28.25
N GLN A 121 -1.43 9.41 -27.76
CA GLN A 121 -1.05 10.61 -28.50
C GLN A 121 -0.06 10.32 -29.64
N VAL A 122 0.56 9.12 -29.68
CA VAL A 122 1.30 8.65 -30.84
C VAL A 122 0.32 8.05 -31.85
N ARG A 123 -0.52 8.89 -32.46
CA ARG A 123 -1.05 8.60 -33.79
C ARG A 123 -0.93 9.80 -34.71
N PRO A 124 -0.43 9.59 -35.94
CA PRO A 124 0.14 10.62 -36.80
C PRO A 124 -0.94 11.37 -37.59
N HIS A 125 -0.50 12.47 -38.20
CA HIS A 125 -1.16 13.24 -39.24
C HIS A 125 -1.86 12.39 -40.32
#